data_AF-A0AAW7M1L9-F1
#
_entry.id   AF-A0AAW7M1L9-F1
#
_cell.length_a   1.000
_cell.length_b   1.000
_cell.length_c   1.000
_cell.angle_alpha   90.00
_cell.angle_beta   90.00
_cell.angle_gamma   90.00
#
_symmetry.space_group_name_H-M   'P 1'
#
loop_
_entity.id
_entity.type
_entity.pdbx_description
1 polymer ?
#
loop_
_entity_poly.entity_id
_entity_poly.type
_entity_poly.pdbx_seq_one_letter_code
_entity_poly.pdbx_strand_id
1 'polypeptide(L)'
;PQADITIEPLQEWLTFTAVMVNGFGFAVQELLESMTATELAERLKGMNASANRRERDDFFQYEKWKGLCVSSETGKIVANIKSQRSAATKLISAIKAASYTI
;
A
#
# COMPACT_ATOMS: atom_id res chain seq x y z
N PRO A 1 -4.92 -4.43 -35.98
CA PRO A 1 -4.12 -3.54 -35.12
C PRO A 1 -3.94 -4.18 -33.73
N GLN A 2 -2.80 -4.84 -33.52
CA GLN A 2 -2.39 -5.29 -32.19
C GLN A 2 -2.23 -4.04 -31.32
N ALA A 3 -2.99 -3.94 -30.24
CA ALA A 3 -2.74 -2.94 -29.22
C ALA A 3 -1.34 -3.21 -28.64
N ASP A 4 -0.44 -2.27 -28.85
CA ASP A 4 0.88 -2.25 -28.25
C ASP A 4 0.67 -2.10 -26.74
N ILE A 5 0.62 -3.23 -26.02
CA ILE A 5 0.63 -3.23 -24.56
C ILE A 5 2.05 -2.78 -24.21
N THR A 6 2.19 -1.47 -23.99
CA THR A 6 3.44 -0.88 -23.54
C THR A 6 3.92 -1.63 -22.29
N ILE A 7 5.14 -2.16 -22.36
CA ILE A 7 5.75 -2.98 -21.30
C ILE A 7 6.00 -2.13 -20.04
N GLU A 8 6.18 -0.82 -20.21
CA GLU A 8 6.46 0.14 -19.12
C GLU A 8 5.32 0.26 -18.08
N PRO A 9 4.04 0.48 -18.44
CA PRO A 9 2.94 0.47 -17.47
C PRO A 9 2.83 -0.82 -16.66
N LEU A 10 3.11 -1.97 -17.29
CA LEU A 10 3.09 -3.26 -16.59
C LEU A 10 4.25 -3.37 -15.60
N GLN A 11 5.46 -2.97 -16.00
CA GLN A 11 6.64 -3.00 -15.14
C GLN A 11 6.49 -2.05 -13.94
N GLU A 12 5.98 -0.84 -14.16
CA GLU A 12 5.74 0.12 -13.09
C GLU A 12 4.69 -0.41 -12.09
N TRP A 13 3.59 -0.96 -12.60
CA TRP A 13 2.56 -1.60 -11.78
C TRP A 13 3.08 -2.79 -10.97
N LEU A 14 3.89 -3.67 -11.58
CA LEU A 14 4.53 -4.79 -10.88
C LEU A 14 5.49 -4.30 -9.79
N THR A 15 6.25 -3.24 -10.08
CA THR A 15 7.21 -2.66 -9.14
C THR A 15 6.50 -2.06 -7.94
N PHE A 16 5.43 -1.29 -8.16
CA PHE A 16 4.60 -0.74 -7.09
C PHE A 16 3.97 -1.86 -6.25
N THR A 17 3.41 -2.88 -6.91
CA THR A 17 2.79 -4.03 -6.24
C THR A 17 3.80 -4.75 -5.34
N ALA A 18 5.03 -4.98 -5.80
CA ALA A 18 6.09 -5.59 -5.01
C ALA A 18 6.44 -4.76 -3.76
N VAL A 19 6.51 -3.43 -3.89
CA VAL A 19 6.73 -2.54 -2.75
C VAL A 19 5.57 -2.58 -1.75
N MET A 20 4.32 -2.62 -2.23
CA MET A 20 3.14 -2.72 -1.38
C MET A 20 3.08 -4.05 -0.61
N VAL A 21 3.39 -5.17 -1.25
CA VAL A 21 3.41 -6.49 -0.60
C VAL A 21 4.47 -6.54 0.51
N ASN A 22 5.69 -6.08 0.25
CA ASN A 22 6.73 -6.02 1.28
C ASN A 22 6.37 -5.01 2.39
N GLY A 23 5.84 -3.85 2.03
CA GLY A 23 5.36 -2.85 2.99
C GLY A 23 4.27 -3.40 3.90
N PHE A 24 3.33 -4.19 3.36
CA PHE A 24 2.33 -4.88 4.15
C PHE A 24 2.95 -5.93 5.08
N GLY A 25 3.92 -6.71 4.60
CA GLY A 25 4.67 -7.64 5.45
C GLY A 25 5.33 -6.97 6.66
N PHE A 26 6.01 -5.83 6.44
CA PHE A 26 6.59 -5.05 7.53
C PHE A 26 5.53 -4.49 8.48
N ALA A 27 4.41 -3.99 7.95
CA ALA A 27 3.31 -3.47 8.75
C ALA A 27 2.70 -4.55 9.65
N VAL A 28 2.47 -5.76 9.11
CA VAL A 28 1.96 -6.90 9.87
C VAL A 28 2.93 -7.31 10.97
N GLN A 29 4.23 -7.41 10.67
CA GLN A 29 5.26 -7.73 11.68
C GLN A 29 5.22 -6.75 12.84
N GLU A 30 5.22 -5.44 12.56
CA GLU A 30 5.21 -4.40 13.60
C GLU A 30 3.89 -4.38 14.38
N LEU A 31 2.74 -4.53 13.73
CA LEU A 31 1.45 -4.57 14.42
C LEU A 31 1.38 -5.76 15.38
N LEU A 32 1.87 -6.93 14.97
CA LEU A 32 1.88 -8.15 15.79
C LEU A 32 2.81 -8.08 17.01
N GLU A 33 3.68 -7.07 17.12
CA GLU A 33 4.42 -6.80 18.36
C GLU A 33 3.52 -6.23 19.46
N SER A 34 2.35 -5.69 19.11
CA SER A 34 1.44 -4.98 20.03
C SER A 34 -0.02 -5.45 20.00
N MET A 35 -0.39 -6.34 19.06
CA MET A 35 -1.73 -6.93 18.98
C MET A 35 -1.66 -8.38 18.48
N THR A 36 -2.70 -9.15 18.77
CA THR A 36 -2.87 -10.52 18.28
C THR A 36 -3.21 -10.54 16.79
N ALA A 37 -2.98 -11.70 16.14
CA ALA A 37 -3.41 -11.92 14.77
C ALA A 37 -4.95 -11.79 14.62
N THR A 38 -5.72 -12.17 15.64
CA THR A 38 -7.17 -12.01 15.66
C THR A 38 -7.57 -10.54 15.63
N GLU A 39 -7.00 -9.71 16.50
CA GLU A 39 -7.29 -8.26 16.52
C GLU A 39 -6.88 -7.58 15.20
N LEU A 40 -5.75 -7.98 14.62
CA LEU A 40 -5.34 -7.50 13.30
C LEU A 40 -6.35 -7.88 12.21
N ALA A 41 -6.81 -9.13 12.19
CA ALA A 41 -7.82 -9.60 11.24
C ALA A 41 -9.16 -8.86 11.41
N GLU A 42 -9.57 -8.56 12.64
CA GLU A 42 -10.77 -7.79 12.93
C GLU A 42 -10.66 -6.34 12.42
N ARG A 43 -9.50 -5.70 12.56
CA ARG A 43 -9.25 -4.37 12.00
C ARG A 43 -9.33 -4.36 10.48
N LEU A 44 -8.70 -5.33 9.81
CA LEU A 44 -8.77 -5.48 8.36
C LEU A 44 -10.21 -5.73 7.88
N LYS A 45 -10.97 -6.54 8.62
CA LYS A 45 -12.40 -6.75 8.38
C LYS A 45 -13.18 -5.43 8.51
N GLY A 46 -12.88 -4.63 9.54
CA GLY A 46 -13.46 -3.31 9.77
C GLY A 46 -13.19 -2.34 8.62
N MET A 47 -11.94 -2.26 8.14
CA MET A 47 -11.56 -1.46 6.97
C MET A 47 -12.40 -1.79 5.73
N ASN A 48 -12.62 -3.09 5.48
CA ASN A 48 -13.38 -3.52 4.32
C ASN A 48 -14.89 -3.28 4.46
N ALA A 49 -15.42 -3.32 5.69
CA ALA A 49 -16.83 -3.07 5.96
C ALA A 49 -17.19 -1.58 5.89
N SER A 50 -16.26 -0.69 6.20
CA SER A 50 -16.47 0.77 6.22
C SER A 50 -16.20 1.46 4.89
N ALA A 51 -15.49 0.80 3.96
CA ALA A 51 -15.09 1.40 2.69
C ALA A 51 -15.83 0.81 1.49
N ASN A 52 -16.24 1.69 0.58
CA ASN A 52 -16.72 1.28 -0.72
C ASN A 52 -15.55 0.88 -1.65
N ARG A 53 -15.87 0.26 -2.79
CA ARG A 53 -14.84 -0.20 -3.74
C ARG A 53 -13.90 0.91 -4.20
N ARG A 54 -14.44 2.10 -4.47
CA ARG A 54 -13.66 3.26 -4.94
C ARG A 54 -12.67 3.74 -3.88
N GLU A 55 -13.05 3.78 -2.61
CA GLU A 55 -12.13 4.17 -1.53
C GLU A 55 -10.94 3.20 -1.41
N ARG A 56 -11.21 1.90 -1.57
CA ARG A 56 -10.16 0.86 -1.59
C ARG A 56 -9.23 1.03 -2.79
N ASP A 57 -9.78 1.25 -3.98
CA ASP A 57 -9.01 1.43 -5.22
C ASP A 57 -8.19 2.73 -5.16
N ASP A 58 -8.81 3.83 -4.70
CA ASP A 58 -8.17 5.14 -4.57
C ASP A 58 -7.01 5.11 -3.57
N PHE A 59 -7.06 4.27 -2.52
CA PHE A 59 -5.97 4.12 -1.56
C PHE A 59 -4.64 3.71 -2.21
N PHE A 60 -4.68 2.93 -3.29
CA PHE A 60 -3.50 2.43 -3.99
C PHE A 60 -3.08 3.26 -5.22
N GLN A 61 -3.69 4.42 -5.45
CA GLN A 61 -3.24 5.36 -6.47
C GLN A 61 -1.86 5.91 -6.13
N TYR A 62 -0.92 5.92 -7.08
CA TYR A 62 0.47 6.35 -6.87
C TYR A 62 0.59 7.73 -6.22
N GLU A 63 -0.32 8.64 -6.58
CA GLU A 63 -0.42 9.98 -5.97
C GLU A 63 -0.52 9.95 -4.45
N LYS A 64 -1.24 8.98 -3.87
CA LYS A 64 -1.37 8.83 -2.41
C LYS A 64 -0.11 8.26 -1.73
N TRP A 65 0.90 7.89 -2.50
CA TRP A 65 2.15 7.28 -2.00
C TRP A 65 3.39 8.12 -2.34
N LYS A 66 3.20 9.34 -2.87
CA LYS A 66 4.27 10.32 -3.06
C LYS A 66 4.98 10.62 -1.74
N GLY A 67 6.31 10.68 -1.79
CA GLY A 67 7.18 10.87 -0.64
C GLY A 67 7.39 9.61 0.22
N LEU A 68 6.71 8.51 -0.09
CA LEU A 68 6.89 7.22 0.58
C LEU A 68 7.63 6.25 -0.35
N CYS A 69 6.88 5.62 -1.26
CA CYS A 69 7.42 4.72 -2.28
C CYS A 69 7.24 5.22 -3.70
N VAL A 70 6.70 6.42 -3.87
CA VAL A 70 6.65 7.14 -5.13
C VAL A 70 7.45 8.42 -4.94
N SER A 71 8.40 8.70 -5.84
CA SER A 71 9.19 9.91 -5.80
C SER A 71 8.29 11.14 -5.98
N SER A 72 8.35 12.10 -5.05
CA SER A 72 7.62 13.37 -5.19
C SER A 72 8.12 14.22 -6.36
N GLU A 73 9.38 14.03 -6.77
CA GLU A 73 10.04 14.79 -7.83
C GLU A 73 9.76 14.19 -9.21
N THR A 74 9.88 12.86 -9.34
CA THR A 74 9.87 12.18 -10.64
C THR A 74 8.61 11.37 -10.91
N GLY A 75 7.77 11.14 -9.89
CA GLY A 75 6.62 10.23 -9.98
C GLY A 75 6.98 8.75 -10.09
N LYS A 76 8.26 8.39 -10.19
CA LYS A 76 8.71 7.00 -10.32
C LYS A 76 8.60 6.23 -9.00
N ILE A 77 8.32 4.94 -9.11
CA ILE A 77 8.33 4.02 -7.95
C ILE A 77 9.75 3.83 -7.43
N VAL A 78 9.93 3.97 -6.13
CA VAL A 78 11.20 3.76 -5.43
C VAL A 78 11.16 2.39 -4.74
N ALA A 79 11.76 1.38 -5.38
CA ALA A 79 11.75 0.00 -4.90
C ALA A 79 12.98 -0.36 -4.08
N ASN A 80 13.08 0.17 -2.86
CA ASN A 80 14.12 -0.20 -1.89
C ASN A 80 13.52 -0.41 -0.49
N ILE A 81 14.33 -0.96 0.42
CA ILE A 81 13.90 -1.28 1.80
C ILE A 81 13.39 -0.04 2.54
N LYS A 82 14.01 1.13 2.34
CA LYS A 82 13.59 2.38 3.00
C LYS A 82 12.17 2.76 2.59
N SER A 83 11.89 2.77 1.28
CA SER A 83 10.56 3.09 0.76
C SER A 83 9.51 2.04 1.10
N GLN A 84 9.88 0.75 1.18
CA GLN A 84 8.98 -0.31 1.67
C GLN A 84 8.60 -0.09 3.14
N ARG A 85 9.56 0.31 3.99
CA ARG A 85 9.29 0.65 5.40
C ARG A 85 8.46 1.93 5.53
N SER A 86 8.70 2.95 4.71
CA SER A 86 7.85 4.15 4.67
C SER A 86 6.41 3.83 4.26
N ALA A 87 6.23 2.93 3.28
CA ALA A 87 4.90 2.43 2.92
C ALA A 87 4.25 1.66 4.09
N ALA A 88 5.02 0.84 4.80
CA ALA A 88 4.58 0.13 6.00
C ALA A 88 4.02 1.09 7.07
N THR A 89 4.70 2.21 7.33
CA THR A 89 4.21 3.23 8.29
C THR A 89 2.81 3.74 7.92
N LYS A 90 2.55 4.01 6.63
CA LYS A 90 1.21 4.44 6.19
C LYS A 90 0.18 3.32 6.33
N LEU A 91 0.55 2.07 6.00
CA LEU A 91 -0.32 0.90 6.18
C LEU A 91 -0.67 0.67 7.65
N ILE A 92 0.30 0.80 8.57
CA ILE A 92 0.09 0.71 10.02
C ILE A 92 -0.94 1.75 10.47
N SER A 93 -0.80 3.00 10.03
CA SER A 93 -1.76 4.06 10.35
C SER A 93 -3.16 3.73 9.83
N ALA A 94 -3.29 3.24 8.60
CA ALA A 94 -4.57 2.87 7.99
C ALA A 94 -5.24 1.72 8.76
N ILE A 95 -4.47 0.68 9.13
CA ILE A 95 -4.96 -0.48 9.87
C ILE A 95 -5.37 -0.10 11.30
N LYS A 96 -4.57 0.73 11.98
CA LYS A 96 -4.92 1.24 13.32
C LYS A 96 -6.18 2.09 13.29
N ALA A 97 -6.35 2.92 12.26
CA ALA A 97 -7.55 3.73 12.05
C ALA A 97 -8.76 2.93 11.53
N ALA A 98 -8.55 1.67 11.11
CA ALA A 98 -9.53 0.86 10.40
C ALA A 98 -10.16 1.62 9.19
N SER A 99 -9.34 2.36 8.44
CA SER A 99 -9.78 3.21 7.34
C SER A 99 -8.77 3.31 6.19
N TYR A 100 -9.28 3.46 4.96
CA TYR A 100 -8.51 3.75 3.75
C TYR A 100 -8.40 5.26 3.44
N THR A 101 -8.95 6.14 4.28
CA THR A 101 -9.01 7.60 4.07
C THR A 101 -8.14 8.38 5.07
N ILE A 102 -6.91 7.90 5.30
CA ILE A 102 -5.93 8.53 6.20
C ILE A 102 -5.08 9.61 5.53
#